data_AF-A0ABD5P291-F1
#
_entry.id   AF-A0ABD5P291-F1
#
_cell.length_a   1.000
_cell.length_b   1.000
_cell.length_c   1.000
_cell.angle_alpha   90.00
_cell.angle_beta   90.00
_cell.angle_gamma   90.00
#
_symmetry.space_group_name_H-M   'P 1'
#
loop_
_entity.id
_entity.type
_entity.pdbx_description
1 polymer ?
#
loop_
_entity_poly.entity_id
_entity_poly.type
_entity_poly.pdbx_seq_one_letter_code
_entity_poly.pdbx_strand_id
1 'polypeptide(L)' 'MAEFTNPYAEEDPFVEAHFDCLNCGGKLWEYAIQRQMVCEDCRSVFSADEVFEAQVKP' A
#
# COMPACT_ATOMS: atom_id res chain seq x y z
N MET A 1 34.44 11.69 -2.58
CA MET A 1 32.98 11.74 -2.39
C MET A 1 32.66 10.57 -1.47
N ALA A 2 32.05 10.80 -0.32
CA ALA A 2 31.65 9.69 0.56
C ALA A 2 30.45 9.00 -0.08
N GLU A 3 30.52 7.69 -0.27
CA GLU A 3 29.41 6.88 -0.73
C GLU A 3 28.38 6.82 0.40
N PHE A 4 27.25 7.50 0.22
CA PHE A 4 26.13 7.43 1.14
C PHE A 4 25.33 6.16 0.81
N THR A 5 25.50 5.11 1.60
CA THR A 5 24.65 3.94 1.55
C THR A 5 23.39 4.24 2.35
N ASN A 6 22.24 4.34 1.67
CA ASN A 6 20.95 4.52 2.33
C ASN A 6 20.58 3.23 3.10
N PRO A 7 20.55 3.23 4.44
CA PRO A 7 20.20 2.05 5.22
C PRO A 7 18.73 1.62 5.05
N TYR A 8 17.91 2.47 4.41
CA TYR A 8 16.51 2.19 4.08
C TYR A 8 16.32 1.72 2.63
N ALA A 9 17.40 1.45 1.88
CA ALA A 9 17.30 0.93 0.52
C ALA A 9 16.97 -0.57 0.46
N GLU A 10 17.19 -1.31 1.56
CA GLU A 10 16.95 -2.75 1.63
C GLU A 10 15.48 -3.08 1.94
N GLU A 11 14.74 -2.16 2.55
CA GLU A 11 13.33 -2.32 2.91
C GLU A 11 12.47 -1.61 1.85
N ASP A 12 11.72 -2.38 1.03
CA ASP A 12 10.72 -1.79 0.15
C ASP A 12 9.49 -1.38 0.99
N PRO A 13 9.18 -0.08 1.16
CA PRO A 13 8.04 0.34 1.97
C PRO A 13 6.69 0.07 1.27
N PHE A 14 6.71 -0.39 0.02
CA PHE A 14 5.55 -0.75 -0.76
C PHE A 14 5.40 -2.26 -0.82
N VAL A 15 4.30 -2.74 -0.26
CA VAL A 15 3.92 -4.16 -0.37
C VAL A 15 2.63 -4.23 -1.17
N GLU A 16 2.53 -5.16 -2.12
CA GLU A 16 1.27 -5.45 -2.80
C GLU A 16 0.27 -5.90 -1.74
N ALA A 17 -0.81 -5.15 -1.55
CA ALA A 17 -1.81 -5.46 -0.56
C ALA A 17 -2.64 -6.65 -1.05
N HIS A 18 -2.98 -7.58 -0.16
CA HIS A 18 -3.86 -8.72 -0.45
C HIS A 18 -5.34 -8.31 -0.66
N PHE A 19 -5.60 -7.06 -0.98
CA PHE A 19 -6.93 -6.46 -1.06
C PHE A 19 -7.17 -5.84 -2.43
N ASP A 20 -8.42 -5.91 -2.89
CA ASP A 20 -8.84 -5.30 -4.14
C ASP A 20 -9.24 -3.84 -3.95
N CYS A 21 -9.06 -3.01 -4.97
CA CYS A 21 -9.51 -1.63 -4.91
C CYS A 21 -11.03 -1.55 -4.77
N LEU A 22 -11.51 -0.80 -3.77
CA LEU A 22 -12.94 -0.61 -3.51
C LEU A 22 -13.70 0.08 -4.65
N ASN A 23 -13.00 0.82 -5.53
CA ASN A 23 -13.61 1.55 -6.64
C ASN A 23 -13.59 0.79 -7.97
N CYS A 24 -12.49 0.11 -8.29
CA CYS A 24 -12.31 -0.50 -9.62
C CYS A 24 -11.91 -1.98 -9.60
N GLY A 25 -11.72 -2.59 -8.42
CA GLY A 25 -11.27 -3.98 -8.29
C GLY A 25 -9.84 -4.24 -8.76
N GLY A 26 -9.06 -3.16 -8.99
CA GLY A 26 -7.65 -3.24 -9.35
C GLY A 26 -6.76 -3.53 -8.15
N LYS A 27 -5.46 -3.72 -8.39
CA LYS A 27 -4.48 -3.99 -7.33
C LYS A 27 -4.32 -2.80 -6.39
N LEU A 28 -4.29 -3.08 -5.08
CA LEU A 28 -3.90 -2.11 -4.07
C LEU A 28 -2.45 -2.34 -3.64
N TRP A 29 -1.75 -1.25 -3.37
CA TRP A 29 -0.41 -1.21 -2.82
C TRP A 29 -0.45 -0.51 -1.47
N GLU A 30 0.10 -1.13 -0.44
CA GLU A 30 0.15 -0.56 0.90
C GLU A 30 1.46 0.20 1.12
N TYR A 31 1.34 1.44 1.59
CA TYR A 31 2.42 2.21 2.20
C TYR A 31 2.44 1.93 3.69
N ALA A 32 3.24 0.95 4.12
CA ALA A 32 3.21 0.43 5.49
C ALA A 32 3.40 1.52 6.57
N ILE A 33 4.25 2.51 6.32
CA ILE A 33 4.53 3.61 7.27
C ILE A 33 3.30 4.51 7.48
N GLN A 34 2.52 4.75 6.44
CA GLN A 34 1.39 5.68 6.47
C GLN A 34 0.06 4.96 6.71
N ARG A 35 0.04 3.61 6.68
CA ARG A 35 -1.18 2.80 6.74
C ARG A 35 -2.20 3.24 5.69
N GLN A 36 -1.70 3.57 4.50
CA GLN A 36 -2.49 3.99 3.36
C GLN A 36 -2.31 3.01 2.22
N MET A 37 -3.39 2.77 1.49
CA MET A 37 -3.40 1.91 0.31
C MET A 37 -3.71 2.75 -0.91
N VAL A 38 -2.93 2.57 -1.98
CA VAL A 38 -3.14 3.22 -3.27
C VAL A 38 -3.50 2.19 -4.32
N CYS A 39 -4.49 2.48 -5.15
CA CYS A 39 -4.77 1.67 -6.33
C CYS A 39 -3.83 2.04 -7.48
N GLU A 40 -3.21 1.03 -8.10
CA GLU A 40 -2.37 1.23 -9.27
C GLU A 40 -3.14 1.81 -10.47
N ASP A 41 -4.36 1.32 -10.70
CA ASP A 41 -5.16 1.67 -11.88
C ASP A 41 -5.86 3.03 -11.75
N CYS A 42 -6.63 3.23 -10.68
CA CYS A 42 -7.47 4.41 -10.51
C CYS A 42 -6.84 5.51 -9.64
N ARG A 43 -5.67 5.26 -9.05
CA ARG A 43 -4.96 6.16 -8.13
C ARG A 43 -5.80 6.64 -6.93
N SER A 44 -6.88 5.95 -6.62
CA SER A 44 -7.65 6.19 -5.40
C SER A 44 -6.81 5.81 -4.19
N VAL A 45 -6.92 6.60 -3.13
CA VAL A 45 -6.21 6.38 -1.87
C VAL A 45 -7.24 6.03 -0.81
N PHE A 46 -6.96 4.97 -0.06
CA PHE A 46 -7.80 4.46 1.01
C PHE A 46 -6.96 4.33 2.28
N SER A 47 -7.61 4.35 3.44
CA SER A 47 -6.95 3.92 4.68
C SER A 47 -6.90 2.39 4.75
N ALA A 48 -5.84 1.84 5.36
CA ALA A 48 -5.74 0.39 5.55
C ALA A 48 -6.95 -0.16 6.34
N ASP A 49 -7.42 0.58 7.35
CA ASP A 49 -8.58 0.19 8.17
C ASP A 49 -9.87 0.15 7.34
N GLU A 50 -10.12 1.13 6.47
CA GLU A 50 -11.30 1.15 5.57
C GLU A 50 -11.32 -0.06 4.64
N VAL A 51 -10.18 -0.41 4.05
CA VAL A 51 -10.06 -1.58 3.16
C VAL A 51 -10.25 -2.87 3.95
N PHE A 52 -9.67 -2.95 5.14
CA PHE A 52 -9.79 -4.11 6.02
C PHE A 52 -11.24 -4.35 6.47
N GLU A 53 -11.94 -3.31 6.94
CA GLU A 53 -13.36 -3.41 7.34
C GLU A 53 -14.27 -3.81 6.17
N ALA A 54 -13.96 -3.34 4.96
CA ALA A 54 -14.76 -3.65 3.78
C ALA A 54 -14.62 -5.10 3.30
N GLN A 55 -13.44 -5.72 3.48
CA GLN A 55 -13.11 -7.00 2.83
C GLN A 55 -12.88 -8.16 3.80
N VAL A 56 -12.52 -7.88 5.05
CA VAL A 56 -12.37 -8.92 6.08
C VAL A 56 -13.70 -9.09 6.80
N LYS A 57 -14.49 -10.07 6.34
CA LYS A 57 -15.64 -10.58 7.12
C LYS A 57 -15.15 -11.63 8.15
N PRO A 58 -15.77 -11.68 9.34
CA PRO A 58 -15.48 -12.70 10.35
C PRO A 58 -15.84 -14.12 9.87
#